data_AF-A0A7D7VVY7-F1
#
_entry.id   AF-A0A7D7VVY7-F1
#
_cell.length_a   1.000
_cell.length_b   1.000
_cell.length_c   1.000
_cell.angle_alpha   90.00
_cell.angle_beta   90.00
_cell.angle_gamma   90.00
#
_symmetry.space_group_name_H-M   'P 1'
#
loop_
_entity.id
_entity.type
_entity.pdbx_description
1 polymer ?
#
loop_
_entity_poly.entity_id
_entity_poly.type
_entity_poly.pdbx_seq_one_letter_code
_entity_poly.pdbx_strand_id
1 'polypeptide(L)'
;MLDKISLTLCHSKCSKSKHLIRLSLKKIKEILRTKNFEQTHRKYLVNGDKIKEFNLTENTVYLQSGKQLPISDRYKRTLNSWQHMLK
;
A
#
# COMPACT_ATOMS: atom_id res chain seq x y z
N MET A 1 -17.12 -11.89 13.11
CA MET A 1 -15.69 -11.82 12.70
C MET A 1 -15.63 -11.31 11.26
N LEU A 2 -15.86 -10.02 11.04
CA LEU A 2 -15.77 -9.41 9.70
C LEU A 2 -14.43 -8.68 9.65
N ASP A 3 -13.48 -9.24 8.91
CA ASP A 3 -12.21 -8.59 8.61
C ASP A 3 -12.49 -7.26 7.89
N LYS A 4 -12.57 -6.18 8.65
CA LYS A 4 -12.54 -4.79 8.16
C LYS A 4 -11.17 -4.55 7.54
N ILE A 5 -11.01 -4.94 6.28
CA ILE A 5 -9.88 -4.54 5.48
C ILE A 5 -10.12 -3.08 5.08
N SER A 6 -9.56 -2.15 5.86
CA SER A 6 -9.55 -0.72 5.53
C SER A 6 -8.50 -0.48 4.45
N LEU A 7 -8.81 -0.86 3.21
CA LEU A 7 -8.02 -0.49 2.05
C LEU A 7 -8.26 0.98 1.74
N THR A 8 -7.31 1.83 2.11
CA THR A 8 -7.31 3.23 1.65
C THR A 8 -6.67 3.26 0.27
N LEU A 9 -7.46 3.00 -0.77
CA LEU A 9 -7.04 3.22 -2.16
C LEU A 9 -7.11 4.72 -2.44
N CYS A 10 -5.97 5.41 -2.42
CA CYS A 10 -5.89 6.80 -2.87
C CYS A 10 -5.72 6.84 -4.39
N HIS A 11 -6.83 6.97 -5.12
CA HIS A 11 -6.84 7.32 -6.53
C HIS A 11 -6.83 8.85 -6.67
N SER A 12 -6.08 9.41 -7.63
CA SER A 12 -5.88 10.86 -7.78
C SER A 12 -7.17 11.67 -8.04
N LYS A 13 -8.25 11.03 -8.50
CA LYS A 13 -9.56 11.67 -8.72
C LYS A 13 -10.62 11.37 -7.66
N CYS A 14 -10.29 10.66 -6.59
CA CYS A 14 -11.28 10.27 -5.59
C CYS A 14 -11.24 11.22 -4.39
N SER A 15 -12.14 12.20 -4.41
CA SER A 15 -12.57 13.01 -3.26
C SER A 15 -12.71 12.13 -2.02
N LYS A 16 -11.80 12.29 -1.03
CA LYS A 16 -11.82 11.92 0.41
C LYS A 16 -12.74 10.78 0.91
N SER A 17 -13.13 9.82 0.09
CA SER A 17 -14.15 8.82 0.42
C SER A 17 -13.50 7.46 0.64
N LYS A 18 -13.67 6.95 1.86
CA LYS A 18 -13.25 5.59 2.23
C LYS A 18 -14.24 4.62 1.60
N HIS A 19 -13.80 3.84 0.63
CA HIS A 19 -14.62 2.80 0.03
C HIS A 19 -14.36 1.48 0.75
N LEU A 20 -15.41 0.88 1.31
CA LEU A 20 -15.31 -0.46 1.90
C LEU A 20 -15.53 -1.49 0.79
N ILE A 21 -14.46 -2.21 0.43
CA ILE A 21 -14.53 -3.29 -0.55
C ILE A 21 -14.59 -4.62 0.20
N ARG A 22 -15.63 -5.42 -0.04
CA ARG A 22 -15.76 -6.80 0.48
C ARG A 22 -15.08 -7.81 -0.45
N LEU A 23 -13.78 -7.63 -0.67
CA LEU A 23 -12.95 -8.59 -1.41
C LEU A 23 -11.73 -8.95 -0.58
N SER A 24 -11.23 -10.17 -0.79
CA SER A 24 -9.99 -10.59 -0.16
C SER A 24 -8.82 -9.77 -0.70
N LEU A 25 -7.85 -9.48 0.17
CA LEU A 25 -6.68 -8.69 -0.20
C LEU A 25 -5.89 -9.34 -1.36
N LYS A 26 -5.90 -10.68 -1.45
CA LYS A 26 -5.28 -11.44 -2.54
C LYS A 26 -5.90 -11.11 -3.90
N LYS A 27 -7.24 -11.13 -4.00
CA LYS A 27 -7.96 -10.78 -5.24
C LYS A 27 -7.71 -9.33 -5.62
N ILE A 28 -7.67 -8.43 -4.65
CA ILE A 28 -7.38 -7.01 -4.90
C ILE A 28 -5.95 -6.83 -5.39
N LYS A 29 -4.98 -7.52 -4.78
CA LYS A 29 -3.58 -7.52 -5.24
C LYS A 29 -3.48 -8.04 -6.68
N GLU A 30 -4.23 -9.08 -7.04
CA GLU A 30 -4.25 -9.64 -8.38
C GLU A 30 -4.82 -8.66 -9.42
N ILE A 31 -5.95 -8.03 -9.11
CA ILE A 31 -6.57 -7.00 -9.97
C ILE A 31 -5.64 -5.79 -10.15
N LEU A 32 -4.95 -5.39 -9.08
CA LEU A 32 -4.05 -4.24 -9.07
C LEU A 32 -2.61 -4.61 -9.43
N ARG A 33 -2.31 -5.86 -9.78
CA ARG A 33 -0.96 -6.34 -10.12
C ARG A 33 -0.39 -5.65 -11.36
N THR A 34 -1.26 -5.18 -12.26
CA THR A 34 -0.90 -4.43 -13.46
C THR A 34 -0.69 -2.93 -13.20
N LYS A 35 -0.91 -2.49 -11.97
CA LYS A 35 -0.73 -1.11 -11.53
C LYS A 35 0.44 -1.07 -10.54
N ASN A 36 1.02 0.11 -10.30
CA ASN A 36 2.11 0.33 -9.34
C ASN A 36 1.64 0.15 -7.88
N PHE A 37 1.08 -1.00 -7.53
CA PHE A 37 0.63 -1.30 -6.17
C PHE A 37 1.46 -2.41 -5.56
N GLU A 38 1.94 -2.18 -4.33
CA GLU A 38 2.65 -3.20 -3.57
C GLU A 38 2.11 -3.32 -2.14
N GLN A 39 2.27 -4.50 -1.56
CA GLN A 39 1.82 -4.78 -0.21
C GLN A 39 2.92 -4.46 0.81
N THR A 40 2.65 -3.53 1.73
CA THR A 40 3.60 -3.18 2.80
C THR A 40 3.35 -3.98 4.08
N HIS A 41 2.12 -4.46 4.25
CA HIS A 41 1.68 -5.17 5.45
C HIS A 41 0.53 -6.12 5.10
N ARG A 42 0.24 -7.11 5.96
CA ARG A 42 -0.89 -8.06 5.77
C ARG A 42 -2.25 -7.41 5.49
N LYS A 43 -2.43 -6.15 5.90
CA LYS A 43 -3.68 -5.37 5.73
C LYS A 43 -3.54 -4.15 4.80
N TYR A 44 -2.33 -3.82 4.33
CA TYR A 44 -2.08 -2.58 3.60
C TYR A 44 -1.49 -2.85 2.22
N LEU A 45 -2.10 -2.24 1.22
CA LEU A 45 -1.64 -2.16 -0.16
C LEU A 45 -1.46 -0.68 -0.49
N VAL A 46 -0.30 -0.30 -1.00
CA VAL A 46 0.08 1.08 -1.27
C VAL A 46 0.28 1.29 -2.76
N ASN A 47 -0.08 2.48 -3.26
CA ASN A 47 0.24 2.90 -4.63
C ASN A 47 1.61 3.60 -4.64
N GLY A 48 2.56 3.07 -5.40
CA GLY A 48 3.91 3.58 -5.61
C GLY A 48 3.94 5.02 -6.09
N ASP A 49 3.02 5.40 -6.98
CA ASP A 49 2.93 6.76 -7.53
C ASP A 49 2.55 7.82 -6.46
N LYS A 50 2.07 7.36 -5.30
CA LYS A 50 1.66 8.21 -4.17
C LYS A 50 2.60 8.14 -2.98
N ILE A 51 3.69 7.38 -3.10
CA ILE A 51 4.73 7.31 -2.08
C ILE A 51 5.59 8.56 -2.18
N LYS A 52 5.90 9.13 -1.03
CA LYS A 52 6.88 10.21 -0.89
C LYS A 52 8.26 9.60 -0.64
N GLU A 53 8.35 8.72 0.35
CA GLU A 53 9.59 8.08 0.74
C GLU A 53 9.35 6.76 1.50
N PHE A 54 10.33 5.87 1.43
CA PHE A 54 10.40 4.65 2.22
C PHE A 54 11.43 4.82 3.33
N ASN A 55 11.00 4.70 4.59
CA ASN A 55 11.90 4.62 5.73
C ASN A 55 11.96 3.17 6.22
N LEU A 56 12.96 2.42 5.74
CA LEU A 56 13.16 1.02 6.11
C LEU A 56 13.71 0.85 7.54
N THR A 57 14.29 1.89 8.14
CA THR A 57 14.77 1.89 9.52
C THR A 57 13.61 1.94 10.50
N GLU A 58 12.64 2.82 10.23
CA GLU A 58 11.41 2.97 11.03
C GLU A 58 10.28 2.06 10.57
N ASN A 59 10.53 1.23 9.55
CA ASN A 59 9.54 0.33 8.97
C ASN A 59 8.26 1.07 8.55
N THR A 60 8.41 2.24 7.95
CA THR A 60 7.29 3.14 7.64
C THR A 60 7.38 3.67 6.21
N VAL A 61 6.25 3.66 5.51
CA VAL A 61 6.08 4.31 4.21
C VAL A 61 5.36 5.63 4.42
N TYR A 62 5.96 6.72 3.94
CA TYR A 62 5.34 8.04 3.95
C TYR A 62 4.69 8.31 2.59
N LEU A 63 3.42 8.67 2.61
CA LEU A 63 2.67 9.04 1.43
C LEU A 63 2.76 10.55 1.17
N GLN A 64 2.61 10.96 -0.09
CA GLN A 64 2.54 12.38 -0.47
C GLN A 64 1.41 13.13 0.26
N SER A 65 0.37 12.42 0.69
CA SER A 65 -0.74 12.97 1.49
C SER A 65 -0.39 13.26 2.96
N GLY A 66 0.83 12.96 3.42
CA GLY A 66 1.25 13.08 4.83
C GLY A 66 0.89 11.89 5.71
N LYS A 67 0.17 10.89 5.19
CA LYS A 67 -0.15 9.64 5.89
C LYS A 67 1.05 8.70 5.96
N GLN A 68 1.09 7.92 7.03
CA GLN A 68 2.13 6.93 7.28
C GLN A 68 1.53 5.52 7.28
N LEU A 69 2.22 4.56 6.67
CA LEU A 69 1.82 3.17 6.63
C LEU A 69 2.93 2.28 7.20
N PRO A 70 2.62 1.37 8.13
CA PRO A 70 3.62 0.45 8.65
C PRO A 70 4.02 -0.59 7.61
N ILE A 71 5.28 -0.99 7.68
CA ILE A 71 5.90 -2.09 6.95
C ILE A 71 6.10 -3.24 7.93
N SER A 72 5.64 -4.44 7.57
CA SER A 72 6.01 -5.65 8.32
C SER A 72 7.30 -6.24 7.77
N ASP A 73 8.12 -6.84 8.64
CA ASP A 73 9.41 -7.45 8.27
C ASP A 73 9.31 -8.43 7.10
N ARG A 74 8.19 -9.18 7.02
CA ARG A 74 7.93 -10.10 5.91
C ARG A 74 7.95 -9.41 4.54
N TYR A 75 7.52 -8.16 4.47
CA TYR A 75 7.38 -7.40 3.24
C TYR A 75 8.58 -6.48 2.97
N LYS A 76 9.49 -6.29 3.94
CA LYS A 76 10.69 -5.47 3.77
C LYS A 76 11.54 -5.88 2.58
N ARG A 77 11.78 -7.19 2.41
CA ARG A 77 12.61 -7.69 1.30
C ARG A 77 12.00 -7.31 -0.05
N THR A 78 10.71 -7.54 -0.22
CA THR A 78 9.97 -7.18 -1.44
C THR A 78 9.99 -5.67 -1.67
N LEU A 79 9.76 -4.87 -0.63
CA LEU A 79 9.77 -3.42 -0.75
C LEU A 79 11.16 -2.86 -1.07
N ASN A 80 12.22 -3.44 -0.53
CA ASN A 80 13.58 -3.03 -0.85
C ASN A 80 13.85 -3.23 -2.34
N SER A 81 13.55 -4.41 -2.88
CA SER A 81 13.64 -4.68 -4.33
C SER A 81 12.77 -3.74 -5.15
N TRP A 82 11.55 -3.45 -4.69
CA TRP A 82 10.63 -2.54 -5.38
C TRP A 82 11.11 -1.09 -5.37
N GLN A 83 11.68 -0.62 -4.26
CA GLN A 83 12.27 0.72 -4.14
C GLN A 83 13.39 0.93 -5.16
N HIS A 84 14.20 -0.09 -5.44
CA HIS A 84 15.23 -0.02 -6.47
C HIS A 84 14.66 0.08 -7.90
N MET A 85 13.48 -0.47 -8.16
CA MET A 85 12.82 -0.42 -9.47
C MET A 85 12.07 0.91 -9.72
N LEU A 86 11.83 1.71 -8.68
CA LEU A 86 11.17 3.02 -8.78
C LEU A 86 12.14 4.18 -9.05
N LYS A 87 13.45 3.94 -8.99
CA LYS A 87 14.50 4.89 -9.37
C LYS A 87 14.81 4.78 -10.85
#